data_AF-A0A9D5B8I6-F1
#
_entry.id   AF-A0A9D5B8I6-F1
#
_cell.length_a   1.000
_cell.length_b   1.000
_cell.length_c   1.000
_cell.angle_alpha   90.00
_cell.angle_beta   90.00
_cell.angle_gamma   90.00
#
_symmetry.space_group_name_H-M   'P 1'
#
loop_
_entity.id
_entity.type
_entity.pdbx_description
1 polymer ?
#
loop_
_entity_poly.entity_id
_entity_poly.type
_entity_poly.pdbx_seq_one_letter_code
_entity_poly.pdbx_strand_id
1 'polypeptide(L)'
;MSLTIKELLKFLDYAILTVMGYNIVLRYYSSIVRLPLHARCAFSSTRFHKLLISEYKSSHTHQESSSTYELTEVSTGGKLGRHNLHIKQLGPETVTELSTLHLSAGNQTQDLHSSLVFDHPRGYSRQLHKCIVTHSQGQAVFDGNVKVNR
;
A
#
# COMPACT_ATOMS: atom_id res chain seq x y z
N MET A 1 -16.43 19.93 4.87
CA MET A 1 -16.67 19.50 3.48
C MET A 1 -16.37 18.02 3.41
N SER A 2 -17.41 17.17 3.42
CA SER A 2 -17.25 15.71 3.45
C SER A 2 -16.98 15.21 2.03
N LEU A 3 -15.79 14.69 1.76
CA LEU A 3 -15.51 13.98 0.51
C LEU A 3 -16.01 12.54 0.64
N THR A 4 -17.11 12.24 -0.06
CA THR A 4 -17.61 10.87 -0.18
C THR A 4 -16.69 10.08 -1.11
N ILE A 5 -15.91 9.15 -0.55
CA ILE A 5 -15.04 8.25 -1.30
C ILE A 5 -15.91 7.29 -2.11
N LYS A 6 -15.91 7.43 -3.45
CA LYS A 6 -16.45 6.41 -4.36
C LYS A 6 -15.41 5.30 -4.50
N GLU A 7 -15.45 4.31 -3.62
CA GLU A 7 -14.66 3.09 -3.77
C GLU A 7 -15.15 2.30 -4.99
N LEU A 8 -14.32 2.23 -6.04
CA LEU A 8 -14.51 1.26 -7.12
C LEU A 8 -13.77 -0.03 -6.75
N LEU A 9 -14.34 -0.82 -5.83
CA LEU A 9 -13.87 -2.16 -5.53
C LEU A 9 -14.15 -3.07 -6.74
N LYS A 10 -13.15 -3.27 -7.62
CA LYS A 10 -13.21 -4.32 -8.64
C LYS A 10 -12.91 -5.67 -7.98
N PHE A 11 -13.95 -6.37 -7.54
CA PHE A 11 -13.90 -7.76 -7.07
C PHE A 11 -13.92 -8.74 -8.25
N LEU A 12 -12.78 -9.32 -8.63
CA LEU A 12 -12.74 -10.54 -9.47
C LEU A 12 -11.55 -11.43 -9.02
N ASP A 13 -11.90 -12.62 -8.51
CA ASP A 13 -11.15 -13.38 -7.48
C ASP A 13 -10.45 -14.69 -7.94
N TYR A 14 -10.13 -14.90 -9.22
CA TYR A 14 -9.52 -16.18 -9.65
C TYR A 14 -8.61 -16.06 -10.88
N ALA A 15 -7.48 -16.77 -10.86
CA ALA A 15 -6.74 -17.19 -12.06
C ALA A 15 -6.76 -18.71 -12.16
N ILE A 16 -7.04 -19.25 -13.35
CA ILE A 16 -6.92 -20.69 -13.62
C ILE A 16 -5.59 -20.90 -14.33
N LEU A 17 -4.67 -21.62 -13.70
CA LEU A 17 -3.41 -22.03 -14.30
C LEU A 17 -3.49 -23.52 -14.66
N THR A 18 -3.36 -23.85 -15.94
CA THR A 18 -3.34 -25.26 -16.39
C THR A 18 -1.90 -25.72 -16.54
N VAL A 19 -1.46 -26.67 -15.72
CA VAL A 19 -0.13 -27.29 -15.80
C VAL A 19 -0.29 -28.79 -15.97
N MET A 20 0.26 -29.35 -17.05
CA MET A 20 0.25 -30.79 -17.35
C MET A 20 -1.16 -31.42 -17.35
N GLY A 21 -2.19 -30.68 -17.81
CA GLY A 21 -3.58 -31.16 -17.87
C GLY A 21 -4.39 -31.01 -16.58
N TYR A 22 -3.82 -30.48 -15.50
CA TYR A 22 -4.54 -30.17 -14.25
C TYR A 22 -4.89 -28.68 -14.20
N ASN A 23 -6.14 -28.37 -13.82
CA ASN A 23 -6.59 -27.00 -13.56
C ASN A 23 -6.28 -26.62 -12.10
N ILE A 24 -5.38 -25.67 -11.88
CA ILE A 24 -5.12 -25.08 -10.58
C ILE A 24 -5.91 -23.76 -10.49
N VAL A 25 -6.86 -23.70 -9.55
CA VAL A 25 -7.60 -22.46 -9.24
C VAL A 25 -6.80 -21.66 -8.22
N LEU A 26 -6.12 -20.62 -8.68
CA LEU A 26 -5.42 -19.66 -7.83
C LEU A 26 -6.40 -18.59 -7.37
N ARG A 27 -6.74 -18.60 -6.09
CA ARG A 27 -7.46 -17.51 -5.43
C ARG A 27 -6.45 -16.41 -5.07
N TYR A 28 -6.68 -15.20 -5.55
CA TYR A 28 -5.96 -14.01 -5.08
C TYR A 28 -6.91 -12.83 -4.99
N TYR A 29 -6.63 -11.92 -4.05
CA TYR A 29 -7.35 -10.66 -3.92
C TYR A 29 -6.50 -9.52 -4.51
N SER A 30 -7.12 -8.59 -5.22
CA SER A 30 -6.44 -7.41 -5.76
C SER A 30 -7.26 -6.15 -5.52
N SER A 31 -6.59 -5.05 -5.14
CA SER A 31 -7.25 -3.75 -5.00
C SER A 31 -6.38 -2.58 -5.46
N ILE A 32 -7.04 -1.56 -6.01
CA ILE A 32 -6.40 -0.29 -6.38
C ILE A 32 -7.18 0.84 -5.73
N VAL A 33 -6.50 1.66 -4.92
CA VAL A 33 -7.06 2.88 -4.33
C VAL A 33 -6.41 4.08 -4.98
N ARG A 34 -7.21 5.07 -5.39
CA ARG A 34 -6.73 6.37 -5.88
C ARG A 34 -7.30 7.48 -5.01
N LEU A 35 -6.42 8.31 -4.47
CA LEU A 35 -6.77 9.35 -3.52
C LEU A 35 -6.14 10.69 -3.95
N PRO A 36 -6.83 11.50 -4.76
CA PRO A 36 -6.46 12.89 -4.96
C PRO A 36 -6.82 13.70 -3.70
N LEU A 37 -5.85 14.41 -3.14
CA LEU A 37 -6.03 15.34 -2.03
C LEU A 37 -5.88 16.75 -2.54
N HIS A 38 -6.97 17.51 -2.46
CA HIS A 38 -7.00 18.91 -2.83
C HIS A 38 -6.27 19.79 -1.81
N ALA A 39 -5.99 21.02 -2.21
CA ALA A 39 -5.25 21.96 -1.38
C ALA A 39 -5.86 22.09 0.02
N ARG A 40 -5.01 22.03 1.06
CA ARG A 40 -5.39 22.09 2.49
C ARG A 40 -6.31 20.96 2.98
N CYS A 41 -6.52 19.90 2.21
CA CYS A 41 -7.23 18.71 2.69
C CYS A 41 -6.32 17.83 3.55
N ALA A 42 -6.86 17.27 4.62
CA ALA A 42 -6.22 16.24 5.41
C ALA A 42 -6.99 14.93 5.28
N PHE A 43 -6.28 13.82 5.10
CA PHE A 43 -6.87 12.49 5.06
C PHE A 43 -6.00 11.49 5.82
N SER A 44 -6.60 10.78 6.75
CA SER A 44 -5.96 9.73 7.53
C SER A 44 -6.68 8.40 7.31
N SER A 45 -5.92 7.35 7.00
CA SER A 45 -6.44 6.00 6.77
C SER A 45 -5.76 5.03 7.73
N THR A 46 -6.56 4.29 8.48
CA THR A 46 -6.09 3.15 9.27
C THR A 46 -6.64 1.86 8.66
N ARG A 47 -5.77 0.88 8.40
CA ARG A 47 -6.16 -0.38 7.76
C ARG A 47 -5.61 -1.58 8.50
N PHE A 48 -6.46 -2.59 8.67
CA PHE A 48 -6.11 -3.88 9.25
C PHE A 48 -6.43 -4.98 8.25
N HIS A 49 -5.43 -5.78 7.89
CA HIS A 49 -5.60 -6.88 6.95
C HIS A 49 -5.21 -8.19 7.62
N LYS A 50 -6.13 -9.16 7.57
CA LYS A 50 -5.84 -10.57 7.81
C LYS A 50 -6.13 -11.33 6.52
N LEU A 51 -5.06 -11.69 5.85
CA LEU A 51 -5.07 -12.32 4.55
C LEU A 51 -5.40 -13.81 4.69
N LEU A 52 -6.42 -14.27 3.96
CA LEU A 52 -6.76 -15.69 3.86
C LEU A 52 -5.99 -16.39 2.73
N ILE A 53 -5.65 -15.64 1.69
CA ILE A 53 -5.01 -16.08 0.45
C ILE A 53 -3.95 -15.04 0.05
N SER A 54 -3.41 -15.12 -1.17
CA SER A 54 -2.51 -14.09 -1.69
C SER A 54 -3.26 -12.78 -1.99
N GLU A 55 -2.67 -11.64 -1.67
CA GLU A 55 -3.20 -10.30 -1.95
C GLU A 55 -2.16 -9.41 -2.64
N TYR A 56 -2.63 -8.59 -3.56
CA TYR A 56 -1.88 -7.49 -4.15
C TYR A 56 -2.68 -6.18 -4.05
N LYS A 57 -2.14 -5.17 -3.38
CA LYS A 57 -2.74 -3.84 -3.25
C LYS A 57 -1.89 -2.80 -3.93
N SER A 58 -2.53 -1.78 -4.48
CA SER A 58 -1.84 -0.60 -4.98
C SER A 58 -2.59 0.68 -4.63
N SER A 59 -2.00 1.53 -3.78
CA SER A 59 -2.58 2.82 -3.40
C SER A 59 -1.82 3.95 -4.10
N HIS A 60 -2.56 4.89 -4.68
CA HIS A 60 -2.03 6.03 -5.41
C HIS A 60 -2.56 7.33 -4.82
N THR A 61 -1.70 8.17 -4.28
CA THR A 61 -2.07 9.44 -3.66
C THR A 61 -1.41 10.60 -4.39
N HIS A 62 -2.19 11.60 -4.76
CA HIS A 62 -1.69 12.88 -5.30
C HIS A 62 -2.03 13.98 -4.32
N GLN A 63 -1.05 14.76 -3.90
CA GLN A 63 -1.20 15.81 -2.89
C GLN A 63 -1.01 17.19 -3.49
N GLU A 64 -2.05 18.02 -3.46
CA GLU A 64 -1.96 19.45 -3.74
C GLU A 64 -1.46 20.24 -2.53
N SER A 65 -1.22 21.55 -2.70
CA SER A 65 -0.58 22.43 -1.72
C SER A 65 -1.17 22.33 -0.31
N SER A 66 -0.30 22.24 0.69
CA SER A 66 -0.68 22.20 2.12
C SER A 66 -1.62 21.05 2.48
N SER A 67 -1.70 19.98 1.68
CA SER A 67 -2.48 18.79 2.01
C SER A 67 -1.70 17.80 2.86
N THR A 68 -2.41 17.04 3.70
CA THR A 68 -1.83 16.03 4.61
C THR A 68 -2.39 14.65 4.30
N TYR A 69 -1.51 13.67 4.12
CA TYR A 69 -1.87 12.27 3.95
C TYR A 69 -1.22 11.42 5.04
N GLU A 70 -2.05 10.66 5.75
CA GLU A 70 -1.58 9.70 6.76
C GLU A 70 -2.10 8.30 6.42
N LEU A 71 -1.21 7.32 6.51
CA LEU A 71 -1.54 5.90 6.41
C LEU A 71 -0.95 5.15 7.59
N THR A 72 -1.82 4.49 8.35
CA THR A 72 -1.42 3.45 9.31
C THR A 72 -1.93 2.10 8.83
N GLU A 73 -1.05 1.13 8.63
CA GLU A 73 -1.43 -0.21 8.16
C GLU A 73 -0.84 -1.31 9.04
N VAL A 74 -1.67 -2.29 9.40
CA VAL A 74 -1.23 -3.57 9.95
C VAL A 74 -1.67 -4.69 9.01
N SER A 75 -0.75 -5.60 8.66
CA SER A 75 -1.01 -6.72 7.75
C SER A 75 -0.44 -8.03 8.29
N THR A 76 -1.18 -9.13 8.13
CA THR A 76 -0.74 -10.49 8.45
C THR A 76 -1.55 -11.55 7.69
N GLY A 77 -1.09 -12.80 7.67
CA GLY A 77 -1.75 -13.90 6.97
C GLY A 77 -1.31 -14.03 5.52
N GLY A 78 -1.99 -14.89 4.76
CA GLY A 78 -1.85 -15.01 3.30
C GLY A 78 -0.49 -15.52 2.84
N LYS A 79 -0.46 -16.34 1.78
CA LYS A 79 0.83 -16.85 1.28
C LYS A 79 1.74 -15.72 0.79
N LEU A 80 1.16 -14.70 0.17
CA LEU A 80 1.81 -13.47 -0.28
C LEU A 80 0.89 -12.28 0.02
N GLY A 81 1.35 -11.31 0.79
CA GLY A 81 0.71 -9.99 0.88
C GLY A 81 1.63 -8.96 0.26
N ARG A 82 1.21 -8.29 -0.82
CA ARG A 82 1.96 -7.18 -1.42
C ARG A 82 1.16 -5.88 -1.36
N HIS A 83 1.80 -4.78 -0.97
CA HIS A 83 1.21 -3.45 -1.07
C HIS A 83 2.18 -2.48 -1.73
N ASN A 84 1.74 -1.88 -2.83
CA ASN A 84 2.47 -0.85 -3.54
C ASN A 84 1.87 0.53 -3.21
N LEU A 85 2.63 1.39 -2.56
CA LEU A 85 2.28 2.77 -2.23
C LEU A 85 2.94 3.71 -3.23
N HIS A 86 2.14 4.49 -3.94
CA HIS A 86 2.61 5.51 -4.87
C HIS A 86 2.10 6.87 -4.44
N ILE A 87 2.98 7.77 -4.02
CA ILE A 87 2.64 9.11 -3.55
C ILE A 87 3.38 10.15 -4.39
N LYS A 88 2.65 11.18 -4.85
CA LYS A 88 3.22 12.36 -5.48
C LYS A 88 2.78 13.62 -4.74
N GLN A 89 3.75 14.39 -4.26
CA GLN A 89 3.55 15.71 -3.68
C GLN A 89 3.61 16.76 -4.79
N LEU A 90 2.44 17.06 -5.36
CA LEU A 90 2.20 17.95 -6.50
C LEU A 90 1.94 19.41 -6.08
N GLY A 91 2.23 19.77 -4.83
CA GLY A 91 2.15 21.13 -4.33
C GLY A 91 3.06 21.36 -3.13
N PRO A 92 3.42 22.62 -2.82
CA PRO A 92 4.28 22.94 -1.69
C PRO A 92 3.62 22.60 -0.36
N GLU A 93 4.44 22.47 0.69
CA GLU A 93 3.99 22.32 2.09
C GLU A 93 3.09 21.10 2.33
N THR A 94 3.25 20.06 1.52
CA THR A 94 2.53 18.79 1.66
C THR A 94 3.17 17.93 2.75
N VAL A 95 2.33 17.17 3.47
CA VAL A 95 2.75 16.29 4.57
C VAL A 95 2.33 14.86 4.23
N THR A 96 3.25 13.92 4.29
CA THR A 96 2.96 12.48 4.12
C THR A 96 3.51 11.67 5.28
N GLU A 97 2.66 11.00 6.05
CA GLU A 97 3.10 10.06 7.09
C GLU A 97 2.63 8.64 6.80
N LEU A 98 3.56 7.70 6.72
CA LEU A 98 3.29 6.28 6.48
C LEU A 98 3.82 5.47 7.67
N SER A 99 2.97 4.72 8.35
CA SER A 99 3.33 3.80 9.43
C SER A 99 2.77 2.42 9.12
N THR A 100 3.62 1.43 8.89
CA THR A 100 3.18 0.06 8.61
C THR A 100 3.80 -0.95 9.56
N LEU A 101 3.03 -1.98 9.90
CA LEU A 101 3.47 -3.18 10.61
C LEU A 101 3.02 -4.43 9.85
N HIS A 102 3.97 -5.21 9.38
CA HIS A 102 3.70 -6.49 8.72
C HIS A 102 4.16 -7.67 9.60
N LEU A 103 3.29 -8.66 9.78
CA LEU A 103 3.61 -9.88 10.52
C LEU A 103 3.58 -11.07 9.57
N SER A 104 4.75 -11.68 9.36
CA SER A 104 4.94 -12.83 8.48
C SER A 104 5.16 -14.10 9.30
N ALA A 105 4.25 -15.08 9.18
CA ALA A 105 4.28 -16.34 9.91
C ALA A 105 4.37 -17.54 8.96
N GLY A 106 4.80 -18.71 9.44
CA GLY A 106 4.91 -19.91 8.62
C GLY A 106 5.80 -19.70 7.39
N ASN A 107 5.23 -19.90 6.20
CA ASN A 107 5.92 -19.72 4.92
C ASN A 107 5.37 -18.53 4.11
N GLN A 108 4.86 -17.51 4.80
CA GLN A 108 4.26 -16.32 4.20
C GLN A 108 5.33 -15.34 3.70
N THR A 109 4.97 -14.48 2.76
CA THR A 109 5.77 -13.33 2.33
C THR A 109 4.93 -12.07 2.49
N GLN A 110 5.40 -11.11 3.29
CA GLN A 110 4.83 -9.76 3.34
C GLN A 110 5.76 -8.81 2.60
N ASP A 111 5.22 -8.08 1.63
CA ASP A 111 5.98 -7.26 0.70
C ASP A 111 5.38 -5.85 0.63
N LEU A 112 6.22 -4.85 0.86
CA LEU A 112 5.85 -3.45 0.84
C LEU A 112 6.77 -2.67 -0.08
N HIS A 113 6.19 -2.08 -1.11
CA HIS A 113 6.88 -1.16 -2.02
C HIS A 113 6.32 0.23 -1.79
N SER A 114 7.16 1.22 -1.55
CA SER A 114 6.77 2.63 -1.51
C SER A 114 7.54 3.43 -2.55
N SER A 115 6.85 4.36 -3.21
CA SER A 115 7.42 5.33 -4.12
C SER A 115 6.84 6.70 -3.77
N LEU A 116 7.71 7.61 -3.34
CA LEU A 116 7.35 8.98 -3.00
C LEU A 116 8.13 9.95 -3.87
N VAL A 117 7.42 10.84 -4.57
CA VAL A 117 8.01 11.90 -5.39
C VAL A 117 7.66 13.27 -4.82
N PHE A 118 8.68 14.09 -4.58
CA PHE A 118 8.57 15.50 -4.22
C PHE A 118 8.76 16.37 -5.47
N ASP A 119 7.69 17.04 -5.93
CA ASP A 119 7.71 17.93 -7.10
C ASP A 119 7.76 19.42 -6.73
N HIS A 120 7.62 19.75 -5.43
CA HIS A 120 7.49 21.12 -4.96
C HIS A 120 8.23 21.35 -3.63
N PRO A 121 8.61 22.61 -3.32
CA PRO A 121 9.40 22.92 -2.12
C PRO A 121 8.60 22.74 -0.83
N ARG A 122 9.33 22.57 0.28
CA ARG A 122 8.78 22.44 1.65
C ARG A 122 7.83 21.25 1.85
N GLY A 123 7.86 20.26 0.96
CA GLY A 123 7.23 18.97 1.21
C GLY A 123 7.93 18.23 2.35
N TYR A 124 7.16 17.54 3.18
CA TYR A 124 7.64 16.71 4.28
C TYR A 124 7.10 15.29 4.14
N SER A 125 7.92 14.31 4.48
CA SER A 125 7.42 12.95 4.70
C SER A 125 8.15 12.22 5.82
N ARG A 126 7.43 11.27 6.41
CA ARG A 126 7.95 10.32 7.39
C ARG A 126 7.43 8.92 7.08
N GLN A 127 8.33 7.97 6.94
CA GLN A 127 8.00 6.57 6.66
C GLN A 127 8.56 5.68 7.78
N LEU A 128 7.70 4.96 8.48
CA LEU A 128 8.03 3.98 9.50
C LEU A 128 7.48 2.62 9.09
N HIS A 129 8.38 1.70 8.73
CA HIS A 129 8.01 0.35 8.32
C HIS A 129 8.61 -0.65 9.30
N LYS A 130 7.76 -1.42 9.96
CA LYS A 130 8.17 -2.50 10.87
C LYS A 130 7.70 -3.82 10.31
N CYS A 131 8.56 -4.83 10.37
CA CYS A 131 8.18 -6.19 10.08
C CYS A 131 8.66 -7.15 11.16
N ILE A 132 7.82 -8.12 11.47
CA ILE A 132 8.12 -9.23 12.39
C ILE A 132 7.96 -10.51 11.60
N VAL A 133 9.03 -11.30 11.52
CA VAL A 133 9.03 -12.63 10.91
C VAL A 133 9.13 -13.66 12.03
N THR A 134 8.11 -14.51 12.18
CA THR A 134 8.00 -15.43 13.33
C THR A 134 8.39 -16.87 13.03
N HIS A 135 8.72 -17.18 11.79
CA HIS A 135 9.04 -18.54 11.36
C HIS A 135 10.19 -18.51 10.33
N SER A 136 11.03 -19.55 10.33
CA SER A 136 12.26 -19.62 9.49
C SER A 136 11.99 -19.58 7.98
N GLN A 137 10.78 -19.96 7.56
CA GLN A 137 10.35 -19.92 6.16
C GLN A 137 9.60 -18.62 5.80
N GLY A 138 9.35 -17.75 6.77
CA GLY A 138 8.66 -16.49 6.56
C GLY A 138 9.58 -15.46 5.93
N GLN A 139 9.01 -14.57 5.13
CA GLN A 139 9.75 -13.51 4.45
C GLN A 139 9.08 -12.16 4.62
N ALA A 140 9.91 -11.13 4.64
CA ALA A 140 9.55 -9.74 4.67
C ALA A 140 10.38 -9.02 3.62
N VAL A 141 9.72 -8.25 2.75
CA VAL A 141 10.39 -7.44 1.73
C VAL A 141 9.91 -6.01 1.89
N PHE A 142 10.87 -5.09 1.89
CA PHE A 142 10.61 -3.66 1.89
C PHE A 142 11.47 -3.00 0.82
N ASP A 143 10.83 -2.27 -0.10
CA ASP A 143 11.48 -1.41 -1.08
C ASP A 143 10.90 0.00 -0.95
N GLY A 144 11.71 0.93 -0.44
CA GLY A 144 11.31 2.32 -0.22
C GLY A 144 12.07 3.26 -1.15
N ASN A 145 11.37 3.81 -2.14
CA ASN A 145 11.92 4.76 -3.10
C ASN A 145 11.46 6.19 -2.80
N VAL A 146 12.41 7.12 -2.70
CA VAL A 146 12.16 8.55 -2.52
C VAL A 146 12.90 9.34 -3.60
N LYS A 147 12.17 10.18 -4.34
CA LYS A 147 12.71 11.05 -5.38
C LYS A 147 12.37 12.50 -5.08
N VAL A 148 13.38 13.36 -5.06
CA VAL A 148 13.21 14.82 -5.02
C VAL A 148 13.56 15.38 -6.38
N ASN A 149 12.59 16.00 -7.06
CA ASN A 149 12.85 16.64 -8.34
C ASN A 149 13.48 18.03 -8.15
N ARG A 150 14.20 18.48 -9.19
CA ARG A 150 14.85 19.80 -9.23
C ARG A 150 13.87 20.89 -9.60
#